data_AF-A0A1Q7ZG42-F1
#
_entry.id   AF-A0A1Q7ZG42-F1
#
_cell.length_a   1.000
_cell.length_b   1.000
_cell.length_c   1.000
_cell.angle_alpha   90.00
_cell.angle_beta   90.00
_cell.angle_gamma   90.00
#
_symmetry.space_group_name_H-M   'P 1'
#
loop_
_entity.id
_entity.type
_entity.pdbx_description
1 polymer ?
#
loop_
_entity_poly.entity_id
_entity_poly.type
_entity_poly.pdbx_seq_one_letter_code
_entity_poly.pdbx_strand_id
1 'polypeptide(L)' 'MLEKVRGIAADVLQVGTGEITPQSSTETIEGWDSLRHLSLILAFEQEFGVQFEPEDIDSMNSVERIVGVLEAKLDHRA' A
#
# COMPACT_ATOMS: atom_id res chain seq x y z
N MET A 1 7.06 1.82 -9.55
CA MET A 1 6.50 1.61 -8.20
C MET A 1 5.03 1.22 -8.25
N LEU A 2 4.17 2.05 -8.84
CA LEU A 2 2.72 1.88 -8.88
C LEU A 2 2.24 0.47 -9.28
N GLU A 3 2.78 -0.12 -10.35
CA GLU A 3 2.34 -1.46 -10.79
C GLU A 3 2.62 -2.57 -9.76
N LYS A 4 3.71 -2.46 -8.99
CA LYS A 4 4.01 -3.41 -7.91
C LYS A 4 3.04 -3.23 -6.74
N VAL A 5 2.84 -1.98 -6.32
CA VAL A 5 1.89 -1.64 -5.25
C VAL A 5 0.50 -2.14 -5.62
N ARG A 6 0.08 -1.89 -6.86
CA ARG A 6 -1.19 -2.33 -7.43
C ARG A 6 -1.33 -3.85 -7.41
N GLY A 7 -0.29 -4.59 -7.79
CA GLY A 7 -0.30 -6.07 -7.77
C GLY A 7 -0.49 -6.63 -6.36
N ILE A 8 0.28 -6.13 -5.40
CA ILE A 8 0.17 -6.55 -3.99
C ILE A 8 -1.17 -6.13 -3.40
N ALA A 9 -1.63 -4.92 -3.72
CA ALA A 9 -2.92 -4.42 -3.25
C ALA A 9 -4.07 -5.28 -3.76
N ALA A 10 -4.07 -5.64 -5.04
CA ALA A 10 -5.07 -6.52 -5.62
C ALA A 10 -5.07 -7.91 -4.96
N ASP A 11 -3.90 -8.48 -4.69
CA ASP A 11 -3.77 -9.77 -4.02
C ASP A 11 -4.31 -9.72 -2.59
N VAL A 12 -3.88 -8.76 -1.77
CA VAL A 12 -4.31 -8.67 -0.37
C VAL A 12 -5.79 -8.27 -0.23
N LEU A 13 -6.25 -7.35 -1.07
CA LEU A 13 -7.65 -6.89 -1.07
C LEU A 13 -8.59 -7.86 -1.78
N GLN A 14 -8.06 -8.89 -2.46
CA GLN A 14 -8.83 -9.90 -3.20
C GLN A 14 -9.74 -9.27 -4.27
N VAL A 15 -9.22 -8.25 -4.97
CA VAL A 15 -9.91 -7.54 -6.06
C VAL A 15 -9.12 -7.65 -7.35
N GLY A 16 -9.75 -7.31 -8.48
CA GLY A 16 -9.03 -7.25 -9.75
C GLY A 16 -7.95 -6.15 -9.73
N THR A 17 -6.78 -6.41 -10.31
CA THR A 17 -5.77 -5.35 -10.49
C THR A 17 -6.33 -4.16 -11.27
N GLY A 18 -7.30 -4.38 -12.18
CA GLY A 18 -7.98 -3.30 -12.92
C GLY A 18 -8.86 -2.38 -12.05
N GLU A 19 -9.21 -2.80 -10.83
CA GLU A 19 -10.03 -2.02 -9.89
C GLU A 19 -9.18 -1.12 -8.99
N ILE A 20 -7.88 -1.43 -8.87
CA ILE A 20 -6.93 -0.63 -8.12
C ILE A 20 -6.39 0.50 -9.00
N THR A 21 -6.72 1.72 -8.63
CA THR A 21 -6.29 2.98 -9.25
C THR A 21 -5.41 3.77 -8.29
N PRO A 22 -4.64 4.77 -8.75
CA PRO A 22 -3.89 5.67 -7.85
C PRO A 22 -4.77 6.35 -6.80
N GLN A 23 -6.02 6.65 -7.15
CA GLN A 23 -7.01 7.30 -6.29
C GLN A 23 -7.74 6.30 -5.38
N SER A 24 -7.52 5.00 -5.54
CA SER A 24 -8.13 3.99 -4.70
C SER A 24 -7.64 4.15 -3.26
N SER A 25 -8.59 4.25 -2.34
CA SER A 25 -8.41 4.39 -0.91
C SER A 25 -9.24 3.39 -0.12
N THR A 26 -9.01 3.35 1.19
CA THR A 26 -9.81 2.59 2.17
C THR A 26 -11.31 2.89 2.08
N GLU A 27 -11.69 4.09 1.61
CA GLU A 27 -13.09 4.50 1.46
C GLU A 27 -13.71 4.05 0.13
N THR A 28 -12.89 3.83 -0.90
CA THR A 28 -13.37 3.49 -2.26
C THR A 28 -13.35 1.99 -2.55
N ILE A 29 -12.44 1.23 -1.92
CA ILE A 29 -12.33 -0.21 -2.13
C ILE A 29 -13.12 -0.94 -1.06
N GLU A 30 -14.19 -1.61 -1.49
CA GLU A 30 -14.98 -2.43 -0.60
C GLU A 30 -14.12 -3.56 -0.02
N GLY A 31 -14.08 -3.65 1.31
CA GLY A 31 -13.27 -4.64 2.01
C GLY A 31 -11.89 -4.16 2.43
N TRP A 32 -11.44 -2.96 2.05
CA TRP A 32 -10.21 -2.41 2.62
C TRP A 32 -10.43 -1.92 4.06
N ASP A 33 -10.48 -2.87 4.99
CA ASP A 33 -10.60 -2.65 6.43
C ASP A 33 -9.22 -2.55 7.13
N SER A 34 -9.22 -2.37 8.45
CA SER A 34 -7.99 -2.26 9.24
C SER A 34 -7.09 -3.51 9.19
N LEU A 35 -7.66 -4.72 9.09
CA LEU A 35 -6.88 -5.96 9.03
C LEU A 35 -6.22 -6.10 7.66
N ARG A 36 -6.97 -5.82 6.58
CA ARG A 36 -6.43 -5.82 5.23
C ARG A 36 -5.41 -4.70 5.04
N HIS A 37 -5.63 -3.53 5.63
CA HIS A 37 -4.68 -2.44 5.64
C HIS A 37 -3.35 -2.86 6.30
N LEU A 38 -3.37 -3.42 7.51
CA LEU A 38 -2.16 -3.96 8.14
C LEU A 38 -1.50 -5.07 7.31
N SER A 39 -2.30 -5.93 6.66
CA SER A 39 -1.77 -6.98 5.78
C SER A 39 -1.03 -6.40 4.57
N LEU A 40 -1.51 -5.29 4.00
CA LEU A 40 -0.82 -4.57 2.93
C LEU A 40 0.52 -4.04 3.41
N ILE A 41 0.54 -3.37 4.56
CA ILE A 41 1.77 -2.83 5.15
C ILE A 41 2.80 -3.95 5.31
N LEU A 42 2.43 -5.07 5.94
CA LEU A 42 3.33 -6.21 6.14
C LEU A 42 3.82 -6.82 4.82
N ALA A 43 2.96 -6.87 3.78
CA ALA A 43 3.36 -7.33 2.46
C ALA A 43 4.37 -6.39 1.80
N PHE A 44 4.17 -5.07 1.95
CA PHE A 44 5.12 -4.07 1.45
C PHE A 44 6.45 -4.10 2.20
N GLU A 45 6.43 -4.23 3.53
CA GLU A 45 7.66 -4.37 4.32
C GLU A 45 8.48 -5.58 3.87
N GLN A 46 7.83 -6.72 3.62
CA GLN A 46 8.51 -7.92 3.15
C GLN A 46 9.02 -7.80 1.71
N GLU A 47 8.21 -7.29 0.77
CA GLU A 47 8.61 -7.16 -0.64
C GLU A 47 9.72 -6.13 -0.84
N PHE A 48 9.62 -4.97 -0.19
CA PHE A 48 10.57 -3.87 -0.36
C PHE A 48 11.68 -3.87 0.71
N GLY A 49 11.58 -4.74 1.71
CA GLY A 49 12.51 -4.84 2.83
C GLY A 49 12.52 -3.59 3.72
N VAL A 50 11.46 -2.78 3.72
CA VAL A 50 11.38 -1.54 4.51
C VAL A 50 10.64 -1.77 5.82
N GLN A 51 10.70 -0.80 6.74
CA GLN A 51 9.83 -0.76 7.92
C GLN A 51 9.09 0.57 7.95
N PHE A 52 7.80 0.51 8.25
CA PHE A 52 6.93 1.68 8.37
C PHE A 52 6.68 2.00 9.84
N GLU A 53 6.72 3.29 10.16
CA GLU A 53 6.34 3.76 11.49
C GLU A 53 4.81 3.95 11.58
N PRO A 54 4.23 3.99 12.79
CA PRO A 54 2.78 4.16 12.94
C PRO A 54 2.23 5.39 12.23
N GLU A 55 3.01 6.47 12.16
CA GLU A 55 2.65 7.70 11.43
C GLU A 55 2.63 7.51 9.90
N ASP A 56 3.55 6.70 9.36
CA ASP A 56 3.55 6.33 7.94
C ASP A 56 2.27 5.55 7.63
N ILE A 57 1.97 4.54 8.46
CA ILE A 57 0.81 3.64 8.31
C ILE A 57 -0.49 4.45 8.33
N ASP A 58 -0.65 5.37 9.29
CA ASP A 58 -1.83 6.25 9.37
C ASP A 58 -2.01 7.09 8.10
N SER A 59 -0.91 7.53 7.48
CA SER A 59 -0.93 8.33 6.25
C SER A 59 -1.21 7.52 4.97
N MET A 60 -1.06 6.19 5.02
CA MET A 60 -1.12 5.26 3.87
C MET A 60 -2.55 4.83 3.51
N ASN A 61 -3.50 5.75 3.54
CA ASN A 61 -4.92 5.48 3.30
C ASN A 61 -5.33 5.40 1.81
N SER A 62 -4.42 5.68 0.89
CA SER A 62 -4.64 5.54 -0.56
C SER A 62 -3.41 5.00 -1.28
N VAL A 63 -3.62 4.44 -2.47
CA VAL A 63 -2.56 3.87 -3.31
C VAL A 63 -1.49 4.92 -3.65
N GLU A 64 -1.90 6.14 -4.01
CA GLU A 64 -0.96 7.24 -4.25
C GLU A 64 -0.08 7.54 -3.02
N ARG A 65 -0.69 7.61 -1.83
CA ARG A 65 0.05 7.86 -0.58
C ARG A 65 1.01 6.73 -0.26
N ILE A 66 0.56 5.49 -0.41
CA ILE A 66 1.39 4.29 -0.24
C ILE A 66 2.62 4.35 -1.16
N VAL A 67 2.42 4.66 -2.44
CA VAL A 67 3.52 4.80 -3.41
C VAL A 67 4.50 5.89 -2.96
N GLY A 68 4.01 7.06 -2.57
CA GLY A 68 4.86 8.16 -2.12
C GLY A 68 5.69 7.83 -0.88
N VAL A 69 5.09 7.19 0.13
CA VAL A 69 5.80 6.74 1.34
C VAL A 69 6.85 5.68 1.00
N LEU A 70 6.51 4.70 0.16
CA LEU A 70 7.45 3.67 -0.30
C LEU A 70 8.64 4.27 -1.05
N GLU A 71 8.40 5.20 -1.96
CA GLU A 71 9.48 5.86 -2.71
C GLU A 71 10.38 6.67 -1.77
N ALA A 72 9.80 7.42 -0.82
CA ALA A 72 10.58 8.16 0.18
C ALA A 72 11.45 7.23 1.04
N LYS A 73 10.91 6.10 1.50
CA LYS A 73 11.64 5.09 2.30
C LYS A 73 12.77 4.43 1.51
N LEU A 74 12.58 4.18 0.22
CA LEU A 74 13.59 3.56 -0.64
C LEU A 74 14.69 4.54 -1.04
N ASP A 75 14.37 5.82 -1.23
CA ASP A 75 15.35 6.86 -1.56
C ASP A 75 16.29 7.17 -0.38
N HIS A 76 15.76 7.20 0.84
CA HIS A 76 16.55 7.40 2.09
C HIS A 76 17.39 6.17 2.49
N ARG A 77 17.33 5.09 1.70
CA ARG A 77 18.04 3.84 1.95
C ARG A 77 19.40 3.77 1.24
N ALA A 78 19.82 4.84 0.58
CA ALA A 78 21.10 5.00 -0.13
C ALA A 78 22.26 5.43 0.79
#